data_AF-A0AAW1L263-F1
#
_entry.id   AF-A0AAW1L263-F1
#
_cell.length_a   1.000
_cell.length_b   1.000
_cell.length_c   1.000
_cell.angle_alpha   90.00
_cell.angle_beta   90.00
_cell.angle_gamma   90.00
#
_symmetry.space_group_name_H-M   'P 1'
#
loop_
_entity.id
_entity.type
_entity.pdbx_description
1 polymer ?
#
loop_
_entity_poly.entity_id
_entity_poly.type
_entity_poly.pdbx_seq_one_letter_code
_entity_poly.pdbx_strand_id
1 'polypeptide(L)'
;MKHLLKPYGRSDLDVSSEYFNKRLSRARRTVECAFGIIRSKWQILDKPILTDIDHADKIVKAICVLHNVIIDREGMEHNKKRRKI
;
A
#
# COMPACT_ATOMS: atom_id res chain seq x y z
N MET A 1 -0.18 19.03 -9.07
CA MET A 1 -0.13 17.56 -9.21
C MET A 1 0.08 17.18 -10.68
N LYS A 2 1.32 17.16 -11.16
CA LYS A 2 1.62 16.95 -12.60
C LYS A 2 1.80 15.47 -12.98
N HIS A 3 1.91 14.56 -11.98
CA HIS A 3 2.28 13.15 -12.18
C HIS A 3 1.28 12.15 -11.56
N LEU A 4 0.10 12.60 -11.13
CA LEU A 4 -0.90 11.70 -10.54
C LEU A 4 -1.85 11.19 -11.63
N LEU A 5 -1.96 9.88 -11.76
CA LEU A 5 -2.98 9.24 -12.61
C LEU A 5 -4.36 9.46 -11.99
N LYS A 6 -5.30 9.95 -12.79
CA LYS A 6 -6.69 10.19 -12.39
C LYS A 6 -7.63 9.31 -13.22
N PRO A 7 -8.69 8.72 -12.63
CA PRO A 7 -9.69 8.01 -13.42
C PRO A 7 -10.42 8.96 -14.37
N TYR A 8 -10.83 8.44 -15.53
CA TYR A 8 -11.74 9.13 -16.44
C TYR A 8 -13.10 9.31 -15.76
N GLY A 9 -13.66 10.51 -15.82
CA GLY A 9 -14.83 10.92 -15.02
C GLY A 9 -16.15 11.06 -15.79
N ARG A 10 -16.24 10.55 -17.03
CA ARG A 10 -17.49 10.57 -17.81
C ARG A 10 -18.25 9.25 -17.70
N SER A 11 -19.55 9.30 -17.96
CA SER A 11 -20.47 8.15 -17.88
C SER A 11 -20.48 7.31 -19.17
N ASP A 12 -20.01 7.87 -20.28
CA ASP A 12 -19.92 7.26 -21.62
C ASP A 12 -18.47 6.91 -21.97
N LEU A 13 -17.82 6.12 -21.11
CA LEU A 13 -16.43 5.73 -21.34
C LEU A 13 -16.33 4.72 -22.48
N ASP A 14 -15.37 4.94 -23.38
CA ASP A 14 -14.95 3.91 -24.31
C ASP A 14 -14.33 2.72 -23.56
N VAL A 15 -14.26 1.56 -24.22
CA VAL A 15 -13.74 0.30 -23.65
C VAL A 15 -12.32 0.44 -23.09
N SER A 16 -11.46 1.23 -23.74
CA SER A 16 -10.08 1.46 -23.28
C SER A 16 -10.05 2.32 -22.01
N SER A 17 -10.88 3.35 -21.95
CA SER A 17 -11.04 4.21 -20.77
C SER A 17 -11.61 3.43 -19.56
N GLU A 18 -12.58 2.55 -19.77
CA GLU A 18 -13.07 1.64 -18.73
C GLU A 18 -11.99 0.66 -18.26
N TYR A 19 -11.26 0.06 -19.20
CA TYR A 19 -10.18 -0.86 -18.90
C TYR A 19 -9.07 -0.18 -18.09
N PHE A 20 -8.70 1.05 -18.45
CA PHE A 20 -7.76 1.87 -17.69
C PHE A 20 -8.28 2.13 -16.26
N ASN A 21 -9.51 2.63 -16.12
CA ASN A 21 -10.12 2.89 -14.81
C ASN A 21 -10.16 1.63 -13.92
N LYS A 22 -10.47 0.47 -14.51
CA LYS A 22 -10.46 -0.82 -13.82
C LYS A 22 -9.06 -1.19 -13.34
N ARG A 23 -8.03 -1.01 -14.17
CA ARG A 23 -6.63 -1.27 -13.78
C ARG A 23 -6.16 -0.31 -12.69
N LEU A 24 -6.42 0.99 -12.85
CA LEU A 24 -6.08 2.01 -11.86
C LEU A 24 -6.76 1.70 -10.51
N SER A 25 -8.04 1.31 -10.53
CA SER A 25 -8.78 0.94 -9.32
C SER A 25 -8.20 -0.31 -8.64
N ARG A 26 -7.77 -1.31 -9.42
CA ARG A 26 -7.09 -2.51 -8.88
C ARG A 26 -5.77 -2.14 -8.22
N ALA A 27 -4.95 -1.33 -8.87
CA ALA A 27 -3.68 -0.87 -8.30
C ALA A 27 -3.90 -0.08 -7.00
N ARG A 28 -4.84 0.89 -7.00
CA ARG A 28 -5.20 1.68 -5.81
C ARG A 28 -5.66 0.78 -4.66
N ARG A 29 -6.53 -0.19 -4.94
CA ARG A 29 -7.02 -1.14 -3.92
C ARG A 29 -5.87 -1.91 -3.27
N THR A 30 -4.91 -2.42 -4.06
CA THR A 30 -3.73 -3.11 -3.50
C THR A 30 -2.94 -2.20 -2.56
N VAL A 31 -2.71 -0.95 -2.96
CA VAL A 31 -2.00 0.05 -2.14
C VAL A 31 -2.77 0.35 -0.86
N GLU A 32 -4.08 0.58 -0.94
CA GLU A 32 -4.94 0.86 0.22
C GLU A 32 -5.00 -0.31 1.20
N CYS A 33 -5.11 -1.54 0.70
CA CYS A 33 -5.04 -2.73 1.54
C CYS A 33 -3.71 -2.83 2.27
N ALA A 34 -2.58 -2.57 1.59
CA ALA A 34 -1.27 -2.58 2.22
C ALA A 34 -1.16 -1.52 3.32
N PHE A 35 -1.56 -0.27 3.05
CA PHE A 35 -1.57 0.78 4.07
C PHE A 35 -2.54 0.51 5.22
N GLY A 36 -3.67 -0.16 4.97
CA GLY A 36 -4.59 -0.61 6.01
C GLY A 36 -3.93 -1.61 6.97
N ILE A 37 -3.19 -2.58 6.44
CA ILE A 37 -2.43 -3.55 7.24
C ILE A 37 -1.30 -2.85 8.01
N ILE A 38 -0.55 -1.96 7.35
CA ILE A 38 0.52 -1.19 7.98
C ILE A 38 -0.06 -0.38 9.15
N ARG A 39 -1.13 0.40 8.93
CA ARG A 39 -1.78 1.16 10.00
C ARG A 39 -2.19 0.27 11.17
N SER A 40 -2.82 -0.87 10.90
CA SER A 40 -3.25 -1.81 11.95
C SER A 40 -2.08 -2.42 12.75
N LYS A 41 -0.89 -2.57 12.16
CA LYS A 41 0.29 -3.11 12.85
C LYS A 41 1.10 -2.03 13.58
N TRP A 42 1.13 -0.80 13.06
CA TRP A 42 1.99 0.27 13.55
C TRP A 42 1.17 1.39 14.19
N GLN A 43 1.00 1.34 15.52
CA GLN A 43 0.22 2.32 16.30
C GLN A 43 0.65 3.78 16.12
N ILE A 44 1.91 4.03 15.74
CA ILE A 44 2.42 5.38 15.45
C ILE A 44 1.65 6.08 14.32
N LEU A 45 1.00 5.32 13.44
CA LEU A 45 0.19 5.84 12.33
C LEU A 45 -1.27 6.10 12.70
N ASP A 46 -1.72 5.74 13.92
CA ASP A 46 -3.09 6.00 14.36
C ASP A 46 -3.31 7.43 14.83
N LYS A 47 -2.24 8.16 15.12
CA LYS A 47 -2.25 9.57 15.51
C LYS A 47 -1.35 10.36 14.57
N PRO A 48 -1.55 11.68 14.44
CA PRO A 48 -0.59 12.53 13.76
C PRO A 48 0.81 12.35 14.34
N ILE A 49 1.81 12.24 13.47
CA ILE A 49 3.21 12.11 13.89
C ILE A 49 3.68 13.49 14.37
N LEU A 50 3.81 13.67 15.69
CA LEU A 50 4.21 14.93 16.32
C LEU A 50 5.73 15.12 16.28
N THR A 51 6.28 15.29 15.08
CA THR A 51 7.71 15.51 14.82
C THR A 51 7.90 16.44 13.62
N ASP A 52 9.12 16.86 13.33
CA ASP A 52 9.40 17.64 12.12
C ASP A 52 9.26 16.79 10.85
N ILE A 53 9.12 17.46 9.72
CA ILE A 53 8.82 16.83 8.43
C ILE A 53 9.93 15.84 8.03
N ASP A 54 11.20 16.16 8.32
CA ASP A 54 12.34 15.31 7.94
C ASP A 54 12.36 14.01 8.75
N HIS A 55 12.04 14.07 10.04
CA HIS A 55 11.89 12.88 10.87
C HIS A 55 10.64 12.09 10.51
N ALA A 56 9.51 12.74 10.21
CA ALA A 56 8.30 12.07 9.77
C ALA A 56 8.53 11.26 8.48
N ASP A 57 9.24 11.83 7.50
CA ASP A 57 9.61 11.13 6.27
C ASP A 57 10.49 9.90 6.53
N LYS A 58 11.49 10.02 7.41
CA LYS A 58 12.34 8.88 7.83
C LYS A 58 11.53 7.79 8.53
N ILE A 59 10.60 8.15 9.40
CA ILE A 59 9.71 7.21 10.10
C ILE A 59 8.87 6.43 9.09
N VAL A 60 8.22 7.12 8.15
CA VAL A 60 7.38 6.48 7.12
C VAL A 60 8.21 5.52 6.26
N LYS A 61 9.41 5.94 5.81
CA LYS A 61 10.33 5.07 5.04
C LYS A 61 10.75 3.84 5.84
N ALA A 62 11.11 4.01 7.11
CA ALA A 62 11.48 2.90 7.98
C ALA A 62 10.33 1.90 8.15
N ILE A 63 9.10 2.38 8.36
CA ILE A 63 7.89 1.54 8.45
C ILE A 63 7.71 0.71 7.16
N CYS A 64 7.85 1.32 5.98
CA CYS A 64 7.74 0.60 4.71
C CYS A 64 8.78 -0.52 4.57
N VAL A 65 10.05 -0.24 4.91
CA VAL A 65 11.12 -1.25 4.86
C VAL A 65 10.85 -2.38 5.85
N LEU A 66 10.53 -2.04 7.11
CA LEU A 66 10.24 -3.02 8.15
C LEU A 66 9.02 -3.87 7.81
N HIS A 67 7.97 -3.28 7.24
CA HIS A 67 6.79 -4.01 6.81
C HIS A 67 7.11 -5.08 5.76
N ASN A 68 7.92 -4.73 4.75
CA ASN A 68 8.35 -5.69 3.73
C ASN A 68 9.20 -6.82 4.35
N VAL A 69 10.13 -6.49 5.25
CA VAL A 69 10.94 -7.50 5.97
C VAL A 69 10.07 -8.45 6.80
N ILE A 70 9.04 -7.93 7.47
CA ILE A 70 8.09 -8.75 8.24
C ILE A 70 7.31 -9.68 7.31
N ILE A 71 6.80 -9.19 6.17
CA ILE A 71 6.09 -10.01 5.18
C ILE A 71 7.00 -11.13 4.66
N ASP A 72 8.24 -10.82 4.31
CA ASP A 72 9.18 -11.83 3.81
C ASP A 72 9.46 -12.91 4.86
N ARG A 73 9.65 -12.49 6.12
CA ARG A 73 9.85 -13.43 7.24
C ARG A 73 8.61 -14.28 7.50
N GLU A 74 7.43 -13.68 7.63
CA GLU A 74 6.17 -14.39 7.84
C GLU A 74 5.85 -15.33 6.67
N GLY A 75 6.11 -14.90 5.43
CA GLY A 75 5.94 -15.68 4.21
C GLY A 75 6.86 -16.89 4.13
N MET A 76 8.13 -16.74 4.51
CA MET A 76 9.08 -17.86 4.64
C MET A 76 8.61 -18.89 5.67
N GLU A 77 8.10 -18.45 6.82
CA GLU A 77 7.58 -19.34 7.86
C GLU A 77 6.30 -20.07 7.41
N HIS A 78 5.40 -19.39 6.69
CA HIS A 78 4.23 -20.01 6.07
C HIS A 78 4.61 -21.08 5.04
N ASN A 79 5.62 -20.80 4.21
CA ASN A 79 6.06 -21.73 3.16
C ASN A 79 6.80 -22.94 3.75
N LYS A 80 7.57 -22.77 4.83
CA LYS A 80 8.15 -23.89 5.60
C LYS A 80 7.09 -24.78 6.25
N LYS A 81 6.01 -24.20 6.80
CA LYS A 81 4.88 -24.98 7.35
C LYS A 81 4.19 -25.82 6.27
N ARG A 82 3.98 -25.27 5.07
CA ARG A 82 3.37 -26.01 3.95
C ARG A 82 4.23 -27.14 3.39
N ARG A 83 5.56 -27.04 3.49
CA ARG A 83 6.51 -28.08 3.04
C ARG A 83 6.74 -29.22 4.03
N LYS A 84 6.22 -29.10 5.25
CA LYS A 84 6.32 -30.14 6.31
C LYS A 84 5.04 -30.96 6.47
N ILE A 85 4.07 -30.80 5.56
CA ILE A 85 2.82 -31.57 5.47
C ILE A 85 2.93 -32.49 4.26
#